data_AF-A0A834ZBQ5-F1
#
_entry.id   AF-A0A834ZBQ5-F1
#
_cell.length_a   1.000
_cell.length_b   1.000
_cell.length_c   1.000
_cell.angle_alpha   90.00
_cell.angle_beta   90.00
_cell.angle_gamma   90.00
#
_symmetry.space_group_name_H-M   'P 1'
#
loop_
_entity.id
_entity.type
_entity.pdbx_description
1 polymer ?
#
loop_
_entity_poly.entity_id
_entity_poly.type
_entity_poly.pdbx_seq_one_letter_code
_entity_poly.pdbx_strand_id
1 'polypeptide(L)'
;MDSRCFNCIGMKEDAEGKKGLSVNKEMFEVSGHALKDNITTLGPLVLPFMEQLHFFTSLLFKKETKPYIPDYKLAFEHVCILASSKKVLDEIQKNLELTEEYMEASRMTLERFGNTSSSSVWYELAYLETKRRIKKGNRVWQIAFGSGFKCNSVVWCNY
;
A
#
# COMPACT_ATOMS: atom_id res chain seq x y z
N MET A 1 -19.06 11.39 8.90
CA MET A 1 -18.64 11.15 7.50
C MET A 1 -18.05 12.44 6.99
N ASP A 2 -16.75 12.46 6.70
CA ASP A 2 -15.97 13.67 6.43
C ASP A 2 -16.17 14.12 4.97
N SER A 3 -16.62 15.36 4.75
CA SER A 3 -17.04 15.90 3.44
C SER A 3 -15.95 15.89 2.36
N ARG A 4 -14.70 15.67 2.76
CA ARG A 4 -13.51 15.54 1.89
C ARG A 4 -13.50 14.22 1.08
N CYS A 5 -14.24 13.20 1.51
CA CYS A 5 -14.29 11.90 0.82
C CYS A 5 -15.13 11.90 -0.45
N PHE A 6 -16.08 12.83 -0.59
CA PHE A 6 -17.10 12.77 -1.64
C PHE A 6 -16.57 13.25 -3.00
N ASN A 7 -15.51 14.07 -3.03
CA ASN A 7 -14.98 14.69 -4.25
C ASN A 7 -13.71 14.03 -4.82
N CYS A 8 -13.23 12.93 -4.24
CA CYS A 8 -11.93 12.37 -4.62
C CYS A 8 -11.97 11.40 -5.80
N ILE A 9 -13.15 10.88 -6.15
CA ILE A 9 -13.36 10.03 -7.33
C ILE A 9 -14.60 10.57 -8.05
N GLY A 10 -14.38 11.44 -9.04
CA GLY A 10 -15.43 11.96 -9.91
C GLY A 10 -15.16 11.56 -11.35
N MET A 11 -16.17 11.06 -12.05
CA MET A 11 -16.10 11.00 -13.51
C MET A 11 -16.11 12.43 -14.04
N LYS A 12 -15.02 12.86 -14.67
CA LYS A 12 -14.93 14.13 -15.38
C LYS A 12 -14.70 13.86 -16.84
N GLU A 13 -15.39 14.62 -17.68
CA GLU A 13 -15.06 14.74 -19.09
C GLU A 13 -13.77 15.56 -19.21
N ASP A 14 -12.79 15.02 -19.95
CA ASP A 14 -11.62 15.77 -20.34
C ASP A 14 -11.98 16.82 -21.40
N ALA A 15 -11.00 17.66 -21.76
CA ALA A 15 -11.19 18.73 -22.74
C ALA A 15 -11.52 18.21 -24.16
N GLU A 16 -11.38 16.90 -24.42
CA GLU A 16 -11.71 16.24 -25.68
C GLU A 16 -13.09 15.54 -25.64
N GLY A 17 -13.84 15.69 -24.55
CA GLY A 17 -15.17 15.09 -24.40
C GLY A 17 -15.16 13.61 -24.05
N LYS A 18 -14.03 13.06 -23.57
CA LYS A 18 -13.94 11.67 -23.09
C LYS A 18 -14.13 11.65 -21.57
N LYS A 19 -15.10 10.84 -21.11
CA LYS A 19 -15.32 10.60 -19.67
C LYS A 19 -14.17 9.78 -19.09
N GLY A 20 -13.43 10.37 -18.17
CA GLY A 20 -12.37 9.71 -17.40
C GLY A 20 -12.60 9.78 -15.89
N LEU A 21 -11.94 8.92 -15.14
CA LEU A 21 -11.91 8.99 -13.68
C LEU A 21 -10.88 10.05 -13.25
N SER A 22 -11.33 11.16 -12.65
CA SER A 22 -10.43 12.15 -12.08
C SER A 22 -10.16 11.80 -10.62
N VAL A 23 -8.90 11.49 -10.31
CA VAL A 23 -8.42 11.18 -8.97
C VAL A 23 -7.74 12.41 -8.38
N ASN A 24 -8.31 12.97 -7.31
CA ASN A 24 -7.90 14.25 -6.73
C ASN A 24 -6.66 14.12 -5.81
N LYS A 25 -5.90 15.22 -5.64
CA LYS A 25 -4.70 15.29 -4.77
C LYS A 25 -5.00 14.94 -3.30
N GLU A 26 -6.22 15.24 -2.85
CA GLU A 26 -6.72 14.90 -1.52
C GLU A 26 -6.76 13.39 -1.26
N MET A 27 -6.84 12.54 -2.30
CA MET A 27 -6.75 11.10 -2.14
C MET A 27 -5.40 10.66 -1.58
N PHE A 28 -4.31 11.35 -1.92
CA PHE A 28 -2.97 10.96 -1.50
C PHE A 28 -2.72 11.28 -0.02
N GLU A 29 -3.14 12.46 0.45
CA GLU A 29 -3.04 12.82 1.87
C GLU A 29 -3.89 11.90 2.75
N VAL A 30 -5.13 11.62 2.32
CA VAL A 30 -6.02 10.74 3.10
C VAL A 30 -5.57 9.28 3.02
N SER A 31 -5.03 8.83 1.87
CA SER A 31 -4.45 7.47 1.74
C SER A 31 -3.19 7.31 2.58
N GLY A 32 -2.37 8.36 2.73
CA GLY A 32 -1.22 8.36 3.63
C GLY A 32 -1.63 8.21 5.10
N HIS A 33 -2.68 8.91 5.53
CA HIS A 33 -3.24 8.75 6.87
C HIS A 33 -3.86 7.35 7.08
N ALA A 34 -4.67 6.87 6.16
CA ALA A 34 -5.27 5.54 6.25
C ALA A 34 -4.21 4.42 6.22
N LEU A 35 -3.16 4.59 5.41
CA LEU A 35 -2.01 3.69 5.37
C LEU A 35 -1.28 3.71 6.72
N LYS A 36 -1.03 4.91 7.28
CA LYS A 36 -0.38 5.06 8.60
C LYS A 36 -1.18 4.42 9.72
N ASP A 37 -2.50 4.60 9.75
CA ASP A 37 -3.37 3.99 10.76
C ASP A 37 -3.39 2.47 10.63
N ASN A 38 -3.46 1.95 9.41
CA ASN A 38 -3.41 0.52 9.12
C ASN A 38 -2.05 -0.09 9.52
N ILE A 39 -0.94 0.56 9.18
CA ILE A 39 0.43 0.21 9.57
C ILE A 39 0.61 0.21 11.09
N THR A 40 0.12 1.24 11.76
CA THR A 40 0.20 1.37 13.23
C THR A 40 -0.60 0.26 13.93
N THR A 41 -1.72 -0.16 13.33
CA THR A 41 -2.53 -1.27 13.84
C THR A 41 -1.90 -2.63 13.53
N LEU A 42 -1.31 -2.79 12.34
CA LEU A 42 -0.70 -4.04 11.88
C LEU A 42 0.67 -4.29 12.55
N GLY A 43 1.43 -3.24 12.84
CA GLY A 43 2.79 -3.29 13.36
C GLY A 43 2.95 -4.22 14.58
N PRO A 44 2.15 -4.07 15.64
CA PRO A 44 2.18 -4.95 16.81
C PRO A 44 1.91 -6.44 16.52
N LEU A 45 1.24 -6.76 15.41
CA LEU A 45 0.86 -8.13 15.04
C LEU A 45 1.92 -8.82 14.17
N VAL A 46 2.74 -8.05 13.45
CA VAL A 46 3.61 -8.60 12.39
C VAL A 46 5.09 -8.28 12.57
N LEU A 47 5.42 -7.20 13.27
CA LEU A 47 6.82 -6.79 13.47
C LEU A 47 7.46 -7.51 14.65
N PRO A 48 8.78 -7.76 14.62
CA PRO A 48 9.53 -8.24 15.78
C PRO A 48 9.42 -7.29 16.97
N PHE A 49 9.49 -7.82 18.20
CA PHE A 49 9.35 -7.03 19.43
C PHE A 49 10.31 -5.83 19.53
N MET A 50 11.53 -5.96 19.02
CA MET A 50 12.52 -4.87 19.03
C MET A 50 12.10 -3.70 18.15
N GLU A 51 11.55 -3.97 16.96
CA GLU A 51 11.01 -2.94 16.06
C GLU A 51 9.78 -2.26 16.67
N GLN A 52 8.93 -3.03 17.34
CA GLN A 52 7.79 -2.48 18.07
C GLN A 52 8.25 -1.51 19.16
N LEU A 53 9.24 -1.89 19.96
CA LEU A 53 9.78 -1.04 21.03
C LEU A 53 10.38 0.27 20.46
N HIS A 54 11.13 0.19 19.36
CA HIS A 54 11.66 1.37 18.67
C HIS A 54 10.56 2.29 18.14
N PHE A 55 9.56 1.74 17.47
CA PHE A 55 8.43 2.51 16.97
C PHE A 55 7.64 3.17 18.11
N PHE A 56 7.26 2.43 19.16
CA PHE A 56 6.50 2.98 20.29
C PHE A 56 7.29 4.03 21.07
N THR A 57 8.59 3.83 21.28
CA THR A 57 9.44 4.83 21.92
C THR A 57 9.55 6.09 21.06
N SER A 58 9.74 5.98 19.75
CA SER A 58 9.74 7.15 18.85
C SER A 58 8.40 7.92 18.85
N LEU A 59 7.29 7.22 19.06
CA LEU A 59 5.95 7.81 19.10
C LEU A 59 5.71 8.57 20.41
N LEU A 60 6.15 7.99 21.54
CA LEU A 60 6.03 8.57 22.89
C LEU A 60 7.01 9.71 23.11
N PHE A 61 8.26 9.50 22.71
CA PHE A 61 9.30 10.52 22.70
C PHE A 61 9.27 11.21 21.34
N LYS A 62 8.37 12.18 21.14
CA LYS A 62 8.34 13.14 20.00
C LYS A 62 9.61 14.01 19.94
N LYS A 63 10.79 13.40 20.03
CA LYS A 63 12.11 14.05 19.98
C LYS A 63 12.60 14.23 18.56
N GLU A 64 12.07 13.45 17.61
CA GLU A 64 12.45 13.57 16.20
C GLU A 64 11.41 14.33 15.38
N THR A 65 11.91 15.16 14.47
CA THR A 65 11.12 16.00 13.56
C THR A 65 10.42 15.19 12.46
N LYS A 66 10.73 13.90 12.33
CA LYS A 66 10.05 12.94 11.44
C LYS A 66 9.64 11.69 12.23
N PRO A 67 8.41 11.18 12.04
CA PRO A 67 7.99 9.92 12.66
C PRO A 67 8.81 8.76 12.11
N TYR A 68 9.27 7.87 13.00
CA TYR A 68 9.96 6.63 12.61
C TYR A 68 9.02 5.74 11.81
N ILE A 69 9.52 5.21 10.68
CA ILE A 69 8.79 4.27 9.83
C ILE A 69 9.34 2.87 10.14
N PRO A 70 8.52 1.95 10.67
CA PRO A 70 8.99 0.60 10.97
C PRO A 70 9.48 -0.13 9.71
N ASP A 71 10.50 -0.97 9.86
CA ASP A 71 10.97 -1.76 8.73
C ASP A 71 10.09 -3.00 8.50
N TYR A 72 9.08 -2.84 7.63
CA TYR A 72 8.19 -3.92 7.21
C TYR A 72 8.87 -5.01 6.39
N LYS A 73 10.08 -4.77 5.86
CA LYS A 73 10.86 -5.79 5.14
C LYS A 73 11.35 -6.90 6.08
N LEU A 74 11.34 -6.66 7.40
CA LEU A 74 11.62 -7.67 8.42
C LEU A 74 10.43 -8.60 8.68
N ALA A 75 9.21 -8.12 8.43
CA ALA A 75 7.97 -8.85 8.66
C ALA A 75 7.51 -9.64 7.43
N PHE A 76 7.83 -9.17 6.22
CA PHE A 76 7.30 -9.74 4.97
C PHE A 76 8.39 -9.90 3.93
N GLU A 77 8.41 -11.07 3.28
CA GLU A 77 9.30 -11.34 2.15
C GLU A 77 8.71 -10.82 0.83
N HIS A 78 7.38 -10.66 0.76
CA HIS A 78 6.68 -10.18 -0.42
C HIS A 78 5.56 -9.21 -0.06
N VAL A 79 5.36 -8.21 -0.91
CA VAL A 79 4.28 -7.23 -0.79
C VAL A 79 3.55 -7.13 -2.13
N CYS A 80 2.21 -7.12 -2.09
CA CYS A 80 1.36 -6.82 -3.24
C CYS A 80 0.50 -5.60 -2.90
N ILE A 81 0.51 -4.60 -3.76
CA ILE A 81 -0.06 -3.27 -3.52
C ILE A 81 -1.04 -2.93 -4.66
N LEU A 82 -2.33 -3.09 -4.36
CA LEU A 82 -3.37 -2.60 -5.25
C LEU A 82 -3.41 -1.07 -5.23
N ALA A 83 -3.06 -0.48 -6.36
CA ALA A 83 -3.08 0.95 -6.57
C ALA A 83 -3.81 1.32 -7.87
N SER A 84 -4.47 2.48 -7.85
CA SER A 84 -5.18 3.01 -9.02
C SER A 84 -4.26 3.70 -10.03
N SER A 85 -3.05 4.09 -9.63
CA SER A 85 -2.10 4.80 -10.49
C SER A 85 -0.65 4.62 -10.03
N LYS A 86 0.29 4.86 -10.95
CA LYS A 86 1.73 4.82 -10.67
C LYS A 86 2.13 5.80 -9.56
N LYS A 87 1.51 6.98 -9.52
CA LYS A 87 1.75 7.98 -8.46
C LYS A 87 1.40 7.45 -7.07
N VAL A 88 0.33 6.65 -6.96
CA VAL A 88 -0.06 6.03 -5.69
C VAL A 88 0.99 4.99 -5.27
N LEU A 89 1.48 4.18 -6.21
CA LEU A 89 2.58 3.25 -5.93
C LEU A 89 3.86 3.97 -5.48
N ASP A 90 4.22 5.08 -6.14
CA ASP A 90 5.41 5.86 -5.80
C ASP A 90 5.33 6.45 -4.38
N GLU A 91 4.15 6.96 -3.99
CA GLU A 91 3.91 7.46 -2.63
C GLU A 91 3.95 6.34 -1.59
N ILE A 92 3.37 5.17 -1.88
CA ILE A 92 3.41 4.04 -0.94
C ILE A 92 4.84 3.55 -0.77
N GLN A 93 5.59 3.41 -1.87
CA GLN A 93 6.99 3.03 -1.84
C GLN A 93 7.80 3.98 -0.96
N LYS A 94 7.60 5.29 -1.11
CA LYS A 94 8.28 6.31 -0.33
C LYS A 94 7.88 6.27 1.15
N ASN A 95 6.60 6.10 1.46
CA ASN A 95 6.11 6.09 2.83
C ASN A 95 6.48 4.81 3.61
N LEU A 96 6.72 3.70 2.91
CA LEU A 96 7.12 2.41 3.49
C LEU A 96 8.59 2.07 3.30
N GLU A 97 9.35 2.95 2.63
CA GLU A 97 10.76 2.74 2.27
C GLU A 97 11.02 1.37 1.61
N LEU A 98 10.11 0.99 0.70
CA LEU A 98 10.18 -0.27 -0.05
C LEU A 98 11.21 -0.17 -1.18
N THR A 99 11.91 -1.27 -1.43
CA THR A 99 12.83 -1.38 -2.56
C THR A 99 12.07 -1.63 -3.86
N GLU A 100 12.71 -1.38 -5.00
CA GLU A 100 12.12 -1.66 -6.33
C GLU A 100 11.71 -3.14 -6.49
N GLU A 101 12.40 -4.06 -5.82
CA GLU A 101 12.06 -5.49 -5.89
C GLU A 101 10.67 -5.78 -5.31
N TYR A 102 10.29 -5.13 -4.21
CA TYR A 102 8.94 -5.22 -3.65
C TYR A 102 7.90 -4.58 -4.57
N MET A 103 8.27 -3.48 -5.24
CA MET A 103 7.35 -2.74 -6.10
C MET A 103 7.17 -3.35 -7.49
N GLU A 104 8.09 -4.23 -7.92
CA GLU A 104 8.11 -4.77 -9.27
C GLU A 104 6.78 -5.43 -9.65
N ALA A 105 6.23 -6.29 -8.79
CA ALA A 105 4.99 -7.00 -9.08
C ALA A 105 3.81 -6.04 -9.28
N SER A 106 3.65 -5.06 -8.38
CA SER A 106 2.60 -4.05 -8.45
C SER A 106 2.74 -3.15 -9.67
N ARG A 107 3.96 -2.72 -10.00
CA ARG A 107 4.24 -1.88 -11.18
C ARG A 107 3.97 -2.62 -12.47
N MET A 108 4.48 -3.85 -12.61
CA MET A 108 4.29 -4.66 -13.82
C MET A 108 2.83 -5.03 -14.04
N THR A 109 2.10 -5.34 -12.96
CA THR A 109 0.66 -5.64 -13.03
C THR A 109 -0.13 -4.40 -13.45
N LEU A 110 0.14 -3.26 -12.83
CA LEU A 110 -0.54 -2.00 -13.16
C LEU A 110 -0.25 -1.55 -14.59
N GLU A 111 0.99 -1.69 -15.06
CA GLU A 111 1.37 -1.34 -16.44
C GLU A 111 0.69 -2.25 -17.47
N ARG A 112 0.62 -3.56 -17.18
CA ARG A 112 0.10 -4.54 -18.13
C ARG A 112 -1.43 -4.60 -18.18
N PHE A 113 -2.08 -4.50 -17.02
CA PHE A 113 -3.53 -4.76 -16.90
C PHE A 113 -4.31 -3.55 -16.39
N GLY A 114 -3.62 -2.49 -15.95
CA GLY A 114 -4.27 -1.38 -15.26
C GLY A 114 -4.83 -1.79 -13.90
N ASN A 115 -5.71 -0.96 -13.35
CA ASN A 115 -6.43 -1.27 -12.13
C ASN A 115 -7.61 -2.22 -12.45
N THR A 116 -7.42 -3.52 -12.24
CA THR A 116 -8.47 -4.53 -12.36
C THR A 116 -9.36 -4.62 -11.12
N SER A 117 -9.43 -3.57 -10.30
CA SER A 117 -10.08 -3.55 -8.99
C SER A 117 -9.45 -4.59 -8.05
N SER A 118 -10.25 -5.21 -7.18
CA SER A 118 -9.79 -6.14 -6.14
C SER A 118 -9.02 -7.35 -6.66
N SER A 119 -9.13 -7.72 -7.94
CA SER A 119 -8.35 -8.83 -8.49
C SER A 119 -6.87 -8.50 -8.71
N SER A 120 -6.47 -7.23 -8.73
CA SER A 120 -5.08 -6.86 -9.10
C SER A 120 -4.04 -7.46 -8.14
N VAL A 121 -4.35 -7.57 -6.85
CA VAL A 121 -3.44 -8.21 -5.87
C VAL A 121 -3.14 -9.67 -6.18
N TRP A 122 -4.07 -10.38 -6.86
CA TRP A 122 -3.86 -11.77 -7.27
C TRP A 122 -3.03 -11.87 -8.55
N TYR A 123 -3.14 -10.89 -9.46
CA TYR A 123 -2.24 -10.80 -10.61
C TYR A 123 -0.81 -10.50 -10.18
N GLU A 124 -0.63 -9.66 -9.16
CA GLU A 124 0.68 -9.40 -8.55
C GLU A 124 1.25 -10.66 -7.89
N LEU A 125 0.42 -11.42 -7.17
CA LEU A 125 0.82 -12.69 -6.58
C LEU A 125 1.23 -13.69 -7.66
N ALA A 126 0.42 -13.85 -8.71
CA ALA A 126 0.73 -14.71 -9.84
C ALA A 126 2.03 -14.28 -10.56
N TYR A 127 2.31 -12.98 -10.63
CA TYR A 127 3.59 -12.47 -11.14
C TYR A 127 4.77 -12.97 -10.29
N LEU A 128 4.66 -12.91 -8.95
CA LEU A 128 5.70 -13.40 -8.05
C LEU A 128 5.86 -14.92 -8.11
N GLU A 129 4.76 -15.67 -8.22
CA GLU A 129 4.76 -17.14 -8.36
C GLU A 129 5.39 -17.58 -9.69
N THR A 130 5.03 -16.94 -10.80
CA THR A 130 5.59 -17.25 -12.12
C THR A 130 7.09 -16.95 -12.21
N LYS A 131 7.56 -15.93 -11.47
CA LYS A 131 8.98 -15.64 -11.29
C LYS A 131 9.68 -16.55 -10.28
N ARG A 132 8.96 -17.51 -9.69
CA ARG A 132 9.44 -18.45 -8.65
C ARG A 132 10.05 -17.76 -7.43
N ARG A 133 9.54 -16.57 -7.08
CA ARG A 133 10.00 -15.80 -5.92
C ARG A 133 9.36 -16.29 -4.62
N ILE A 134 8.11 -16.74 -4.70
CA ILE A 134 7.39 -17.26 -3.53
C ILE A 134 7.88 -18.67 -3.20
N LYS A 135 8.32 -18.85 -1.96
CA LYS A 135 8.74 -20.12 -1.37
C LYS A 135 7.82 -20.50 -0.22
N LYS A 136 7.86 -21.78 0.16
CA LYS A 136 7.22 -22.26 1.38
C LYS A 136 7.84 -21.57 2.59
N GLY A 137 7.01 -21.06 3.49
CA GLY A 137 7.37 -20.26 4.66
C GLY A 137 7.42 -18.75 4.42
N ASN A 138 7.31 -18.26 3.17
CA ASN A 138 7.32 -16.82 2.91
C ASN A 138 6.01 -16.18 3.37
N ARG A 139 6.13 -15.01 4.00
CA ARG A 139 5.03 -14.17 4.44
C ARG A 139 4.75 -13.13 3.37
N VAL A 140 3.48 -13.06 2.99
CA VAL A 140 2.98 -12.16 1.95
C VAL A 140 2.06 -11.14 2.60
N TRP A 141 2.28 -9.87 2.28
CA TRP A 141 1.42 -8.78 2.68
C TRP A 141 0.69 -8.20 1.46
N GLN A 142 -0.64 -8.29 1.47
CA GLN A 142 -1.49 -7.69 0.45
C GLN A 142 -2.13 -6.42 1.01
N ILE A 143 -1.97 -5.31 0.30
CA ILE A 143 -2.51 -4.00 0.65
C ILE A 143 -3.46 -3.55 -0.45
N ALA A 144 -4.66 -3.12 -0.05
CA ALA A 144 -5.66 -2.61 -0.97
C ALA A 144 -6.28 -1.31 -0.48
N PHE A 145 -6.43 -0.34 -1.38
CA PHE A 145 -7.13 0.91 -1.14
C PHE A 145 -8.50 0.88 -1.84
N GLY A 146 -9.57 0.92 -1.04
CA GLY A 146 -10.96 0.85 -1.52
C GLY A 146 -11.68 2.21 -1.55
N SER A 147 -12.91 2.21 -2.07
CA SER A 147 -13.80 3.38 -2.03
C SER A 147 -14.06 3.80 -0.59
N GLY A 148 -13.92 5.10 -0.31
CA GLY A 148 -14.04 5.67 1.05
C GLY A 148 -12.72 5.75 1.83
N PHE A 149 -11.57 5.72 1.16
CA PHE A 149 -10.22 5.80 1.74
C PHE A 149 -9.91 4.76 2.82
N LYS A 150 -10.46 3.57 2.67
CA LYS A 150 -10.13 2.45 3.56
C LYS A 150 -8.91 1.74 3.00
N CYS A 151 -7.86 1.65 3.82
CA CYS A 151 -6.73 0.76 3.57
C CYS A 151 -7.03 -0.57 4.27
N ASN A 152 -7.07 -1.65 3.49
CA ASN A 152 -7.21 -3.00 4.01
C ASN A 152 -5.88 -3.73 3.83
N SER A 153 -5.55 -4.57 4.81
CA SER A 153 -4.37 -5.43 4.75
C SER A 153 -4.73 -6.87 5.06
N VAL A 154 -4.16 -7.78 4.28
CA VAL A 154 -4.20 -9.21 4.54
C VAL A 154 -2.76 -9.71 4.59
N VAL A 155 -2.46 -10.46 5.65
CA VAL A 155 -1.15 -11.06 5.88
C VAL A 155 -1.34 -12.55 6.00
N TRP A 156 -0.53 -13.31 5.28
CA TRP A 156 -0.57 -14.76 5.31
C TRP A 156 0.81 -15.37 5.03
N CYS A 157 0.97 -16.63 5.39
CA CYS A 157 2.18 -17.41 5.15
C CYS A 157 1.89 -18.48 4.10
N ASN A 158 2.80 -18.65 3.14
CA ASN A 158 2.69 -19.68 2.12
C ASN A 158 3.15 -21.03 2.69
N TYR A 159 2.22 -21.95 2.97
CA TYR A 159 2.48 -23.22 3.67
C TYR A 159 2.87 -24.38 2.75
#